data_AF-A0AA35T1M3-F1
#
_entry.id   AF-A0AA35T1M3-F1
#
_cell.length_a   1.000
_cell.length_b   1.000
_cell.length_c   1.000
_cell.angle_alpha   90.00
_cell.angle_beta   90.00
_cell.angle_gamma   90.00
#
_symmetry.space_group_name_H-M   'P 1'
#
loop_
_entity.id
_entity.type
_entity.pdbx_description
1 polymer ?
#
loop_
_entity_poly.entity_id
_entity_poly.type
_entity_poly.pdbx_seq_one_letter_code
_entity_poly.pdbx_strand_id
1 'polypeptide(L)'
;MFDKLRTAFSNVAKNLGEKELNEDDIDGVLFDLEVSLLESDVASEVINSIKDDLKGRLVSSRVDKSEVSAFVRSGLIRLISGMFDDAGTVDVLEEIRAKKESPDPYIILFVGINGTGKTTTVAKVAHLLKNSKLSVAVAASDTFRAGAIEQIKEHMNRLHLKIIAQNYGADPAAVARDAVLYARSHKIDCILIDTAGRMQTSKNLMEQIVKITNVVRPDLTVFVGDSLAGNDTVNQAREFHNHVKFNASILTKSDADARGGAALSIVKVTSTPVIFVGVGQEYGDLAPFDKDVFLKTVFGSLDGVDLGAALPERAPAGAGDAMGPAPGEEARQEPAAEPDAGNVPEPEAGSPEEPIAAETPVTKVEPEPMAEPPEEPTAPEAPDTPEEPDTEAGPEPEPMAEPPEEPTAEKPDTKDGLVGEIGGILKAAEAETREQTVAESPQVREEAEPKKQKAAESEGDPFEGISTADIVLYSDLYDVAPPEDDRRAALLADKVRRWISDNRPAPDEAPKPQNVDLKESSTEEPQKDDLKEPEKAKKKKGLFGRFR
;
A
#
# COMPACT_ATOMS: atom_id res chain seq x y z
N MET A 1 50.27 -12.54 12.01
CA MET A 1 49.36 -11.89 11.02
C MET A 1 49.47 -10.38 11.07
N PHE A 2 49.58 -9.76 12.25
CA PHE A 2 49.73 -8.30 12.42
C PHE A 2 51.07 -7.69 11.95
N ASP A 3 52.14 -8.47 11.76
CA ASP A 3 53.42 -7.92 11.27
C ASP A 3 53.38 -7.44 9.82
N LYS A 4 52.48 -7.99 8.99
CA LYS A 4 52.25 -7.49 7.62
C LYS A 4 51.59 -6.12 7.59
N LEU A 5 50.79 -5.78 8.60
CA LEU A 5 50.23 -4.44 8.78
C LEU A 5 51.33 -3.42 9.08
N ARG A 6 52.31 -3.80 9.92
CA ARG A 6 53.39 -2.91 10.35
C ARG A 6 54.36 -2.53 9.22
N THR A 7 54.60 -3.44 8.26
CA THR A 7 55.44 -3.16 7.08
C THR A 7 54.73 -2.27 6.03
N ALA A 8 53.39 -2.23 6.01
CA ALA A 8 52.65 -1.31 5.14
C ALA A 8 52.87 0.16 5.55
N PHE A 9 52.95 0.45 6.85
CA PHE A 9 53.19 1.80 7.36
C PHE A 9 54.62 2.32 7.15
N SER A 10 55.61 1.46 6.92
CA SER A 10 57.01 1.90 6.71
C SER A 10 57.29 2.51 5.32
N ASN A 11 56.39 2.35 4.34
CA ASN A 11 56.56 2.89 2.98
C ASN A 11 55.83 4.24 2.75
N VAL A 12 55.33 4.89 3.80
CA VAL A 12 54.69 6.23 3.73
C VAL A 12 55.71 7.38 3.46
N ALA A 13 56.99 7.04 3.22
CA ALA A 13 58.01 8.01 2.88
C ALA A 13 57.96 8.45 1.40
N LYS A 14 57.30 9.59 1.17
CA LYS A 14 57.39 10.48 -0.02
C LYS A 14 56.71 10.02 -1.32
N ASN A 15 55.42 10.33 -1.39
CA ASN A 15 54.78 10.81 -2.63
C ASN A 15 53.92 12.05 -2.31
N LEU A 16 54.58 13.11 -1.83
CA LEU A 16 53.96 14.41 -1.61
C LEU A 16 53.68 15.08 -2.95
N GLY A 17 52.43 15.44 -3.19
CA GLY A 17 52.00 16.12 -4.41
C GLY A 17 50.54 15.81 -4.74
N GLU A 18 49.76 16.86 -4.90
CA GLU A 18 48.38 16.83 -5.38
C GLU A 18 48.25 15.98 -6.65
N LYS A 19 47.15 15.24 -6.75
CA LYS A 19 46.70 14.58 -7.97
C LYS A 19 45.37 15.19 -8.39
N GLU A 20 45.25 15.47 -9.68
CA GLU A 20 43.96 15.74 -10.30
C GLU A 20 43.25 14.40 -10.54
N LEU A 21 42.05 14.24 -9.99
CA LEU A 21 41.31 12.97 -10.03
C LEU A 21 40.80 12.66 -11.44
N ASN A 22 41.06 11.44 -11.91
CA ASN A 22 40.43 10.86 -13.09
C ASN A 22 39.34 9.85 -12.68
N GLU A 23 38.63 9.28 -13.66
CA GLU A 23 37.59 8.28 -13.38
C GLU A 23 38.14 7.00 -12.73
N ASP A 24 39.31 6.52 -13.17
CA ASP A 24 39.92 5.29 -12.61
C ASP A 24 40.24 5.40 -11.11
N ASP A 25 40.70 6.57 -10.66
CA ASP A 25 40.96 6.85 -9.24
C ASP A 25 39.69 6.79 -8.39
N ILE A 26 38.58 7.25 -8.98
CA ILE A 26 37.28 7.29 -8.32
C ILE A 26 36.67 5.89 -8.32
N ASP A 27 36.68 5.17 -9.45
CA ASP A 27 36.18 3.80 -9.57
C ASP A 27 36.93 2.82 -8.65
N GLY A 28 38.25 2.97 -8.52
CA GLY A 28 39.07 2.14 -7.62
C GLY A 28 38.67 2.27 -6.15
N VAL A 29 38.16 3.44 -5.71
CA VAL A 29 37.61 3.65 -4.36
C VAL A 29 36.13 3.27 -4.29
N LEU A 30 35.37 3.49 -5.37
CA LEU A 30 33.94 3.21 -5.41
C LEU A 30 33.61 1.72 -5.51
N PHE A 31 34.52 0.84 -5.94
CA PHE A 31 34.24 -0.60 -6.05
C PHE A 31 33.89 -1.25 -4.70
N ASP A 32 34.74 -1.07 -3.67
CA ASP A 32 34.48 -1.62 -2.32
C ASP A 32 33.19 -1.04 -1.71
N LEU A 33 32.87 0.19 -2.09
CA LEU A 33 31.74 0.97 -1.61
C LEU A 33 30.43 0.58 -2.33
N GLU A 34 30.51 0.26 -3.62
CA GLU A 34 29.46 -0.37 -4.43
C GLU A 34 29.12 -1.76 -3.92
N VAL A 35 30.13 -2.59 -3.61
CA VAL A 35 29.91 -3.89 -2.96
C VAL A 35 29.20 -3.71 -1.62
N SER A 36 29.64 -2.75 -0.79
CA SER A 36 28.99 -2.45 0.50
C SER A 36 27.53 -1.98 0.35
N LEU A 37 27.21 -1.20 -0.69
CA LEU A 37 25.85 -0.72 -0.97
C LEU A 37 24.95 -1.83 -1.55
N LEU A 38 25.49 -2.71 -2.42
CA LEU A 38 24.80 -3.90 -2.91
C LEU A 38 24.51 -4.88 -1.76
N GLU A 39 25.49 -5.11 -0.88
CA GLU A 39 25.30 -5.88 0.35
C GLU A 39 24.32 -5.21 1.31
N SER A 40 24.08 -3.90 1.19
CA SER A 40 23.07 -3.17 1.98
C SER A 40 21.68 -3.13 1.32
N ASP A 41 21.43 -3.96 0.30
CA ASP A 41 20.16 -4.03 -0.44
C ASP A 41 19.75 -2.71 -1.12
N VAL A 42 20.73 -1.87 -1.47
CA VAL A 42 20.52 -0.69 -2.34
C VAL A 42 20.39 -1.16 -3.80
N ALA A 43 19.42 -0.63 -4.53
CA ALA A 43 19.18 -1.01 -5.92
C ALA A 43 20.39 -0.68 -6.82
N SER A 44 20.80 -1.63 -7.68
CA SER A 44 22.00 -1.46 -8.52
C SER A 44 21.91 -0.26 -9.47
N GLU A 45 20.72 0.05 -9.97
CA GLU A 45 20.43 1.28 -10.74
C GLU A 45 20.64 2.56 -9.93
N VAL A 46 20.28 2.55 -8.63
CA VAL A 46 20.51 3.66 -7.70
C VAL A 46 22.00 3.82 -7.41
N ILE A 47 22.72 2.72 -7.18
CA ILE A 47 24.18 2.74 -6.99
C ILE A 47 24.87 3.30 -8.23
N ASN A 48 24.54 2.82 -9.44
CA ASN A 48 25.12 3.32 -10.68
C ASN A 48 24.84 4.83 -10.87
N SER A 49 23.59 5.28 -10.66
CA SER A 49 23.27 6.71 -10.73
C SER A 49 24.07 7.53 -9.72
N ILE A 50 24.27 7.02 -8.49
CA ILE A 50 25.07 7.68 -7.45
C ILE A 50 26.55 7.74 -7.86
N LYS A 51 27.12 6.67 -8.43
CA LYS A 51 28.50 6.64 -8.94
C LYS A 51 28.70 7.66 -10.05
N ASP A 52 27.79 7.72 -11.02
CA ASP A 52 27.86 8.66 -12.15
C ASP A 52 27.68 10.12 -11.71
N ASP A 53 26.74 10.37 -10.80
CA ASP A 53 26.54 11.69 -10.19
C ASP A 53 27.76 12.14 -9.37
N LEU A 54 28.46 11.21 -8.71
CA LEU A 54 29.68 11.51 -7.96
C LEU A 54 30.89 11.75 -8.87
N LYS A 55 31.12 10.87 -9.87
CA LYS A 55 32.16 11.05 -10.89
C LYS A 55 32.06 12.42 -11.55
N GLY A 56 30.86 12.78 -12.00
CA GLY A 56 30.60 14.08 -12.64
C GLY A 56 30.88 15.30 -11.76
N ARG A 57 30.96 15.16 -10.42
CA ARG A 57 31.30 16.23 -9.48
C ARG A 57 32.76 16.19 -9.01
N LEU A 58 33.39 15.01 -8.95
CA LEU A 58 34.74 14.86 -8.38
C LEU A 58 35.87 14.77 -9.42
N VAL A 59 35.59 14.42 -10.67
CA VAL A 59 36.61 14.47 -11.75
C VAL A 59 37.19 15.88 -11.88
N SER A 60 38.49 15.97 -12.14
CA SER A 60 39.28 17.21 -12.14
C SER A 60 39.37 17.97 -10.81
N SER A 61 38.85 17.42 -9.70
CA SER A 61 39.21 17.90 -8.36
C SER A 61 40.68 17.60 -8.06
N ARG A 62 41.39 18.53 -7.43
CA ARG A 62 42.76 18.31 -6.94
C ARG A 62 42.75 17.93 -5.47
N VAL A 63 43.36 16.79 -5.16
CA VAL A 63 43.39 16.21 -3.82
C VAL A 63 44.79 15.62 -3.58
N ASP A 64 45.28 15.65 -2.35
CA ASP A 64 46.50 14.95 -2.00
C ASP A 64 46.33 13.43 -2.21
N LYS A 65 47.36 12.77 -2.74
CA LYS A 65 47.31 11.33 -3.07
C LYS A 65 47.01 10.42 -1.87
N SER A 66 47.34 10.88 -0.67
CA SER A 66 47.03 10.20 0.60
C SER A 66 45.57 10.35 1.04
N GLU A 67 44.83 11.32 0.50
CA GLU A 67 43.48 11.70 0.96
C GLU A 67 42.37 11.34 -0.03
N VAL A 68 42.70 10.90 -1.25
CA VAL A 68 41.74 10.53 -2.32
C VAL A 68 40.59 9.66 -1.82
N SER A 69 40.88 8.60 -1.06
CA SER A 69 39.85 7.69 -0.53
C SER A 69 38.92 8.39 0.46
N ALA A 70 39.45 9.22 1.36
CA ALA A 70 38.67 9.98 2.33
C ALA A 70 37.83 11.08 1.65
N PHE A 71 38.37 11.72 0.60
CA PHE A 71 37.67 12.71 -0.21
C PHE A 71 36.51 12.10 -0.99
N VAL A 72 36.73 11.01 -1.72
CA VAL A 72 35.67 10.30 -2.47
C VAL A 72 34.57 9.78 -1.54
N ARG A 73 34.94 9.18 -0.41
CA ARG A 73 34.00 8.72 0.63
C ARG A 73 33.18 9.88 1.21
N SER A 74 33.83 11.00 1.56
CA SER A 74 33.15 12.21 2.04
C SER A 74 32.20 12.77 0.99
N GLY A 75 32.61 12.73 -0.28
CA GLY A 75 31.80 13.15 -1.41
C GLY A 75 30.54 12.31 -1.56
N LEU A 76 30.66 10.97 -1.45
CA LEU A 76 29.50 10.07 -1.48
C LEU A 76 28.52 10.38 -0.35
N ILE A 77 29.01 10.51 0.89
CA ILE A 77 28.17 10.74 2.06
C ILE A 77 27.38 12.06 1.91
N ARG A 78 28.03 13.13 1.42
CA ARG A 78 27.37 14.41 1.12
C ARG A 78 26.36 14.27 -0.02
N LEU A 79 26.69 13.51 -1.07
CA LEU A 79 25.80 13.30 -2.21
C LEU A 79 24.51 12.60 -1.77
N ILE A 80 24.63 11.56 -0.93
CA ILE A 80 23.49 10.83 -0.36
C ILE A 80 22.72 11.70 0.64
N SER A 81 23.40 12.45 1.52
CA SER A 81 22.73 13.37 2.44
C SER A 81 21.90 14.41 1.69
N GLY A 82 22.47 14.98 0.62
CA GLY A 82 21.78 15.90 -0.28
C GLY A 82 20.56 15.28 -0.98
N MET A 83 20.58 13.98 -1.32
CA MET A 83 19.38 13.31 -1.87
C MET A 83 18.22 13.27 -0.88
N PHE A 84 18.49 13.17 0.43
CA PHE A 84 17.45 13.28 1.46
C PHE A 84 16.99 14.72 1.65
N ASP A 85 17.87 15.71 1.52
CA ASP A 85 17.51 17.14 1.59
C ASP A 85 16.68 17.59 0.38
N ASP A 86 17.07 17.17 -0.84
CA ASP A 86 16.39 17.46 -2.11
C ASP A 86 14.98 16.85 -2.16
N ALA A 87 14.74 15.74 -1.46
CA ALA A 87 13.41 15.15 -1.28
C ALA A 87 12.50 15.96 -0.33
N GLY A 88 13.08 16.90 0.43
CA GLY A 88 12.35 17.77 1.35
C GLY A 88 11.97 17.10 2.68
N THR A 89 11.12 17.79 3.44
CA THR A 89 10.66 17.36 4.76
C THR A 89 9.14 17.54 4.88
N VAL A 90 8.50 16.65 5.63
CA VAL A 90 7.06 16.67 5.92
C VAL A 90 6.89 16.46 7.42
N ASP A 91 6.52 17.52 8.15
CA ASP A 91 6.11 17.40 9.55
C ASP A 91 4.58 17.24 9.61
N VAL A 92 4.16 15.98 9.72
CA VAL A 92 2.74 15.60 9.77
C VAL A 92 2.01 16.28 10.94
N LEU A 93 2.68 16.55 12.06
CA LEU A 93 2.04 17.19 13.21
C LEU A 93 1.86 18.69 13.00
N GLU A 94 2.85 19.38 12.41
CA GLU A 94 2.72 20.79 12.06
C GLU A 94 1.72 21.02 10.92
N GLU A 95 1.70 20.18 9.89
CA GLU A 95 0.74 20.31 8.78
C GLU A 95 -0.71 20.10 9.23
N ILE A 96 -0.99 19.10 10.07
CA ILE A 96 -2.32 18.93 10.68
C ILE A 96 -2.68 20.14 11.55
N ARG A 97 -1.74 20.68 12.34
CA ARG A 97 -1.99 21.87 13.18
C ARG A 97 -2.25 23.11 12.35
N ALA A 98 -1.49 23.35 11.28
CA ALA A 98 -1.70 24.47 10.37
C ALA A 98 -3.07 24.40 9.68
N LYS A 99 -3.55 23.18 9.36
CA LYS A 99 -4.87 22.99 8.75
C LYS A 99 -6.04 23.17 9.72
N LYS A 100 -5.85 23.23 11.05
CA LYS A 100 -6.94 23.47 12.04
C LYS A 100 -7.72 24.78 11.83
N GLU A 101 -7.12 25.77 11.16
CA GLU A 101 -7.79 27.03 10.79
C GLU A 101 -8.81 26.84 9.64
N SER A 102 -8.78 25.70 8.95
CA SER A 102 -9.74 25.30 7.92
C SER A 102 -10.94 24.55 8.52
N PRO A 103 -12.15 24.68 7.96
CA PRO A 103 -13.28 23.82 8.30
C PRO A 103 -13.12 22.36 7.83
N ASP A 104 -12.11 22.06 6.99
CA ASP A 104 -11.84 20.72 6.48
C ASP A 104 -10.74 20.00 7.25
N PRO A 105 -10.92 18.70 7.58
CA PRO A 105 -9.89 17.90 8.25
C PRO A 105 -8.64 17.73 7.38
N TYR A 106 -7.51 17.44 8.01
CA TYR A 106 -6.34 16.91 7.32
C TYR A 106 -6.57 15.45 6.92
N ILE A 107 -6.25 15.08 5.68
CA ILE A 107 -6.60 13.78 5.11
C ILE A 107 -5.31 13.06 4.68
N ILE A 108 -5.03 11.93 5.34
CA ILE A 108 -3.88 11.08 5.05
C ILE A 108 -4.34 9.79 4.37
N LEU A 109 -3.87 9.54 3.14
CA LEU A 109 -4.16 8.35 2.37
C LEU A 109 -2.99 7.37 2.39
N PHE A 110 -3.17 6.17 2.94
CA PHE A 110 -2.11 5.16 3.04
C PHE A 110 -2.21 4.15 1.90
N VAL A 111 -1.15 4.04 1.11
CA VAL A 111 -1.04 3.14 -0.05
C VAL A 111 0.13 2.15 0.11
N GLY A 112 0.37 1.29 -0.87
CA GLY A 112 1.38 0.22 -0.81
C GLY A 112 0.76 -1.17 -0.82
N ILE A 113 1.53 -2.24 -0.59
CA ILE A 113 1.06 -3.61 -0.86
C ILE A 113 0.50 -4.34 0.38
N ASN A 114 0.12 -5.61 0.21
CA ASN A 114 -0.30 -6.51 1.29
C ASN A 114 0.95 -7.05 2.02
N GLY A 115 0.92 -7.13 3.35
CA GLY A 115 2.04 -7.65 4.14
C GLY A 115 3.14 -6.64 4.48
N THR A 116 3.09 -5.41 3.94
CA THR A 116 3.98 -4.29 4.32
C THR A 116 3.56 -3.56 5.60
N GLY A 117 2.66 -4.13 6.40
CA GLY A 117 2.23 -3.54 7.67
C GLY A 117 1.40 -2.25 7.56
N LYS A 118 0.76 -1.96 6.42
CA LYS A 118 -0.08 -0.76 6.19
C LYS A 118 -1.13 -0.52 7.29
N THR A 119 -2.04 -1.46 7.52
CA THR A 119 -3.09 -1.37 8.55
C THR A 119 -2.52 -1.14 9.96
N THR A 120 -1.43 -1.83 10.31
CA THR A 120 -0.70 -1.61 11.57
C THR A 120 -0.08 -0.21 11.63
N THR A 121 0.48 0.28 10.52
CA THR A 121 1.06 1.63 10.39
C THR A 121 0.00 2.70 10.54
N VAL A 122 -1.19 2.53 9.95
CA VAL A 122 -2.34 3.41 10.18
C VAL A 122 -2.70 3.48 11.67
N ALA A 123 -2.70 2.34 12.37
CA ALA A 123 -2.93 2.31 13.81
C ALA A 123 -1.81 2.97 14.64
N LYS A 124 -0.54 2.80 14.27
CA LYS A 124 0.61 3.49 14.89
C LYS A 124 0.55 5.00 14.68
N VAL A 125 0.24 5.48 13.47
CA VAL A 125 0.02 6.90 13.19
C VAL A 125 -1.18 7.42 13.98
N ALA A 126 -2.29 6.68 14.04
CA ALA A 126 -3.45 7.05 14.85
C ALA A 126 -3.10 7.22 16.34
N HIS A 127 -2.26 6.33 16.87
CA HIS A 127 -1.73 6.41 18.23
C HIS A 127 -0.81 7.62 18.44
N LEU A 128 0.14 7.87 17.53
CA LEU A 128 1.04 9.04 17.53
C LEU A 128 0.24 10.36 17.55
N LEU A 129 -0.75 10.49 16.67
CA LEU A 129 -1.61 11.67 16.56
C LEU A 129 -2.47 11.86 17.82
N LYS A 130 -3.06 10.78 18.34
CA LYS A 130 -3.84 10.80 19.61
C LYS A 130 -2.98 11.27 20.78
N ASN A 131 -1.77 10.72 20.93
CA ASN A 131 -0.82 11.13 21.98
C ASN A 131 -0.36 12.58 21.80
N SER A 132 -0.31 13.06 20.56
CA SER A 132 -0.04 14.46 20.19
C SER A 132 -1.23 15.41 20.41
N LYS A 133 -2.31 14.93 21.05
CA LYS A 133 -3.56 15.65 21.36
C LYS A 133 -4.32 16.13 20.11
N LEU A 134 -4.18 15.40 19.01
CA LEU A 134 -4.98 15.58 17.80
C LEU A 134 -6.15 14.59 17.81
N SER A 135 -7.32 15.07 17.40
CA SER A 135 -8.50 14.23 17.21
C SER A 135 -8.43 13.51 15.86
N VAL A 136 -8.68 12.20 15.88
CA VAL A 136 -8.49 11.32 14.72
C VAL A 136 -9.71 10.42 14.52
N ALA A 137 -10.09 10.21 13.26
CA ALA A 137 -10.93 9.09 12.85
C ALA A 137 -10.32 8.37 11.64
N VAL A 138 -10.73 7.11 11.43
CA VAL A 138 -10.12 6.23 10.42
C VAL A 138 -11.17 5.66 9.47
N ALA A 139 -10.84 5.61 8.18
CA ALA A 139 -11.68 5.03 7.13
C ALA A 139 -11.13 3.64 6.73
N ALA A 140 -11.92 2.58 6.97
CA ALA A 140 -11.60 1.21 6.56
C ALA A 140 -11.91 1.01 5.07
N SER A 141 -10.99 1.42 4.19
CA SER A 141 -11.21 1.44 2.74
C SER A 141 -10.63 0.21 2.00
N ASP A 142 -10.04 -0.77 2.70
CA ASP A 142 -9.90 -2.14 2.20
C ASP A 142 -11.24 -2.89 2.32
N THR A 143 -12.21 -2.52 1.48
CA THR A 143 -13.58 -3.04 1.53
C THR A 143 -13.72 -4.48 1.03
N PHE A 144 -12.67 -5.03 0.40
CA PHE A 144 -12.61 -6.37 -0.20
C PHE A 144 -11.99 -7.44 0.71
N ARG A 145 -11.51 -7.08 1.89
CA ARG A 145 -10.93 -8.03 2.85
C ARG A 145 -11.61 -7.87 4.21
N ALA A 146 -12.61 -8.71 4.48
CA ALA A 146 -13.34 -8.69 5.74
C ALA A 146 -12.40 -8.73 6.96
N GLY A 147 -11.37 -9.58 6.92
CA GLY A 147 -10.34 -9.65 7.97
C GLY A 147 -9.51 -8.36 8.12
N ALA A 148 -9.31 -7.56 7.05
CA ALA A 148 -8.64 -6.27 7.15
C ALA A 148 -9.54 -5.23 7.83
N ILE A 149 -10.85 -5.22 7.48
CA ILE A 149 -11.85 -4.37 8.15
C ILE A 149 -11.93 -4.68 9.65
N GLU A 150 -12.00 -5.96 10.03
CA GLU A 150 -12.02 -6.35 11.46
C GLU A 150 -10.69 -6.06 12.16
N GLN A 151 -9.54 -6.22 11.49
CA GLN A 151 -8.23 -5.86 12.04
C GLN A 151 -8.14 -4.36 12.36
N ILE A 152 -8.53 -3.48 11.43
CA ILE A 152 -8.49 -2.03 11.69
C ILE A 152 -9.54 -1.58 12.72
N LYS A 153 -10.73 -2.22 12.74
CA LYS A 153 -11.73 -2.02 13.81
C LYS A 153 -11.15 -2.35 15.19
N GLU A 154 -10.50 -3.50 15.34
CA GLU A 154 -9.92 -3.93 16.60
C GLU A 154 -8.81 -2.98 17.08
N HIS A 155 -7.94 -2.52 16.17
CA HIS A 155 -6.97 -1.47 16.48
C HIS A 155 -7.65 -0.16 16.95
N MET A 156 -8.69 0.30 16.26
CA MET A 156 -9.40 1.52 16.63
C MET A 156 -10.18 1.39 17.94
N ASN A 157 -10.75 0.22 18.24
CA ASN A 157 -11.39 -0.08 19.51
C ASN A 157 -10.40 0.02 20.67
N ARG A 158 -9.22 -0.64 20.56
CA ARG A 158 -8.13 -0.56 21.54
C ARG A 158 -7.59 0.85 21.73
N LEU A 159 -7.54 1.64 20.66
CA LEU A 159 -7.13 3.04 20.72
C LEU A 159 -8.27 3.99 21.14
N HIS A 160 -9.50 3.50 21.33
CA HIS A 160 -10.70 4.32 21.55
C HIS A 160 -10.86 5.46 20.54
N LEU A 161 -10.64 5.15 19.25
CA LEU A 161 -10.75 6.09 18.13
C LEU A 161 -11.95 5.72 17.26
N LYS A 162 -12.54 6.72 16.59
CA LYS A 162 -13.69 6.49 15.72
C LYS A 162 -13.24 5.85 14.41
N ILE A 163 -13.89 4.74 14.05
CA ILE A 163 -13.79 4.14 12.72
C ILE A 163 -15.06 4.36 11.91
N ILE A 164 -14.87 4.59 10.61
CA ILE A 164 -15.89 4.62 9.56
C ILE A 164 -15.61 3.44 8.64
N ALA A 165 -16.60 2.56 8.51
CA ALA A 165 -16.58 1.39 7.65
C ALA A 165 -17.99 1.21 7.07
N GLN A 166 -18.08 0.71 5.84
CA GLN A 166 -19.34 0.26 5.24
C GLN A 166 -19.37 -1.27 5.16
N ASN A 167 -20.41 -1.82 4.54
CA ASN A 167 -20.55 -3.25 4.28
C ASN A 167 -19.41 -3.78 3.40
N TYR A 168 -19.15 -5.09 3.50
CA TYR A 168 -18.20 -5.78 2.64
C TYR A 168 -18.53 -5.59 1.15
N GLY A 169 -17.52 -5.35 0.32
CA GLY A 169 -17.69 -5.07 -1.11
C GLY A 169 -18.21 -3.66 -1.44
N ALA A 170 -18.37 -2.77 -0.46
CA ALA A 170 -18.67 -1.35 -0.72
C ALA A 170 -17.56 -0.64 -1.50
N ASP A 171 -17.88 0.50 -2.11
CA ASP A 171 -16.93 1.33 -2.85
C ASP A 171 -15.92 2.00 -1.88
N PRO A 172 -14.60 1.72 -1.96
CA PRO A 172 -13.58 2.34 -1.11
C PRO A 172 -13.65 3.87 -1.07
N ALA A 173 -13.94 4.50 -2.22
CA ALA A 173 -14.04 5.95 -2.33
C ALA A 173 -15.27 6.51 -1.61
N ALA A 174 -16.35 5.74 -1.48
CA ALA A 174 -17.52 6.12 -0.68
C ALA A 174 -17.21 6.08 0.82
N VAL A 175 -16.53 5.03 1.31
CA VAL A 175 -16.10 4.93 2.72
C VAL A 175 -15.18 6.10 3.09
N ALA A 176 -14.20 6.41 2.24
CA ALA A 176 -13.29 7.53 2.43
C ALA A 176 -14.04 8.88 2.46
N ARG A 177 -15.00 9.10 1.54
CA ARG A 177 -15.83 10.30 1.50
C ARG A 177 -16.70 10.47 2.76
N ASP A 178 -17.32 9.39 3.22
CA ASP A 178 -18.16 9.41 4.42
C ASP A 178 -17.33 9.71 5.68
N ALA A 179 -16.09 9.23 5.76
CA ALA A 179 -15.16 9.58 6.83
C ALA A 179 -14.82 11.08 6.85
N VAL A 180 -14.58 11.69 5.69
CA VAL A 180 -14.35 13.14 5.58
C VAL A 180 -15.58 13.96 5.99
N LEU A 181 -16.79 13.54 5.58
CA LEU A 181 -18.05 14.18 5.99
C LEU A 181 -18.31 14.03 7.50
N TYR A 182 -17.99 12.87 8.08
CA TYR A 182 -18.02 12.65 9.51
C TYR A 182 -17.05 13.58 10.25
N ALA A 183 -15.79 13.65 9.81
CA ALA A 183 -14.79 14.52 10.43
C ALA A 183 -15.16 16.01 10.37
N ARG A 184 -15.64 16.49 9.21
CA ARG A 184 -16.11 17.88 9.05
C ARG A 184 -17.27 18.21 10.01
N SER A 185 -18.24 17.31 10.14
CA SER A 185 -19.39 17.52 11.05
C SER A 185 -19.03 17.44 12.53
N HIS A 186 -18.01 16.65 12.89
CA HIS A 186 -17.57 16.44 14.28
C HIS A 186 -16.32 17.26 14.66
N LYS A 187 -15.81 18.11 13.77
CA LYS A 187 -14.59 18.92 13.93
C LYS A 187 -13.36 18.07 14.34
N ILE A 188 -13.20 16.93 13.68
CA ILE A 188 -12.04 16.05 13.84
C ILE A 188 -10.87 16.63 13.04
N ASP A 189 -9.67 16.65 13.64
CA ASP A 189 -8.48 17.27 13.05
C ASP A 189 -7.92 16.47 11.86
N CYS A 190 -7.93 15.14 11.95
CA CYS A 190 -7.31 14.28 10.95
C CYS A 190 -8.14 13.04 10.62
N ILE A 191 -8.19 12.68 9.33
CA ILE A 191 -8.69 11.41 8.80
C ILE A 191 -7.52 10.58 8.27
N LEU A 192 -7.44 9.32 8.69
CA LEU A 192 -6.52 8.32 8.12
C LEU A 192 -7.32 7.34 7.26
N ILE A 193 -6.87 7.07 6.04
CA ILE A 193 -7.55 6.17 5.09
C ILE A 193 -6.66 4.94 4.84
N ASP A 194 -7.07 3.77 5.32
CA ASP A 194 -6.40 2.49 5.07
C ASP A 194 -6.96 1.85 3.79
N THR A 195 -6.15 1.71 2.74
CA THR A 195 -6.58 1.10 1.46
C THR A 195 -6.21 -0.38 1.34
N ALA A 196 -6.82 -1.08 0.38
CA ALA A 196 -6.34 -2.38 -0.06
C ALA A 196 -4.88 -2.35 -0.57
N GLY A 197 -4.22 -3.52 -0.63
CA GLY A 197 -2.80 -3.66 -1.00
C GLY A 197 -2.47 -4.71 -2.08
N ARG A 198 -3.40 -5.06 -2.97
CA ARG A 198 -3.16 -6.05 -4.04
C ARG A 198 -2.34 -5.48 -5.22
N MET A 199 -1.02 -5.39 -5.10
CA MET A 199 -0.21 -4.80 -6.19
C MET A 199 0.17 -5.75 -7.32
N GLN A 200 0.33 -7.06 -7.08
CA GLN A 200 0.71 -7.99 -8.15
C GLN A 200 -0.34 -7.99 -9.27
N THR A 201 -0.05 -7.27 -10.36
CA THR A 201 -0.80 -7.12 -11.62
C THR A 201 -2.20 -6.47 -11.60
N SER A 202 -2.74 -6.01 -10.47
CA SER A 202 -4.11 -5.44 -10.47
C SER A 202 -4.15 -3.94 -10.81
N LYS A 203 -4.33 -3.61 -12.10
CA LYS A 203 -4.69 -2.24 -12.56
C LYS A 203 -5.85 -1.66 -11.75
N ASN A 204 -6.81 -2.52 -11.42
CA ASN A 204 -7.98 -2.24 -10.60
C ASN A 204 -7.63 -1.61 -9.24
N LEU A 205 -6.51 -1.99 -8.57
CA LEU A 205 -6.10 -1.33 -7.33
C LEU A 205 -5.65 0.12 -7.59
N MET A 206 -4.81 0.34 -8.59
CA MET A 206 -4.33 1.69 -8.92
C MET A 206 -5.50 2.59 -9.33
N GLU A 207 -6.44 2.09 -10.13
CA GLU A 207 -7.68 2.78 -10.48
C GLU A 207 -8.55 3.10 -9.25
N GLN A 208 -8.69 2.17 -8.30
CA GLN A 208 -9.38 2.42 -7.03
C GLN A 208 -8.69 3.50 -6.18
N ILE A 209 -7.37 3.48 -6.09
CA ILE A 209 -6.61 4.49 -5.33
C ILE A 209 -6.71 5.86 -6.00
N VAL A 210 -6.55 5.94 -7.33
CA VAL A 210 -6.78 7.18 -8.10
C VAL A 210 -8.21 7.70 -7.90
N LYS A 211 -9.21 6.81 -7.86
CA LYS A 211 -10.59 7.18 -7.56
C LYS A 211 -10.75 7.74 -6.14
N ILE A 212 -10.15 7.12 -5.11
CA ILE A 212 -10.14 7.66 -3.74
C ILE A 212 -9.49 9.05 -3.74
N THR A 213 -8.28 9.19 -4.31
CA THR A 213 -7.54 10.45 -4.40
C THR A 213 -8.37 11.55 -5.05
N ASN A 214 -9.06 11.27 -6.16
CA ASN A 214 -9.92 12.24 -6.83
C ASN A 214 -11.17 12.62 -6.01
N VAL A 215 -11.74 11.68 -5.26
CA VAL A 215 -12.97 11.90 -4.47
C VAL A 215 -12.70 12.67 -3.18
N VAL A 216 -11.62 12.37 -2.45
CA VAL A 216 -11.32 13.01 -1.15
C VAL A 216 -10.27 14.11 -1.22
N ARG A 217 -9.40 14.11 -2.24
CA ARG A 217 -8.25 15.03 -2.40
C ARG A 217 -7.39 15.07 -1.13
N PRO A 218 -6.65 13.98 -0.82
CA PRO A 218 -5.83 13.90 0.39
C PRO A 218 -4.76 14.99 0.41
N ASP A 219 -4.47 15.51 1.60
CA ASP A 219 -3.36 16.45 1.81
C ASP A 219 -2.01 15.72 1.74
N LEU A 220 -1.98 14.49 2.27
CA LEU A 220 -0.78 13.65 2.28
C LEU A 220 -1.11 12.22 1.84
N THR A 221 -0.51 11.78 0.74
CA THR A 221 -0.54 10.37 0.34
C THR A 221 0.78 9.71 0.76
N VAL A 222 0.70 8.63 1.52
CA VAL A 222 1.85 7.94 2.14
C VAL A 222 1.97 6.52 1.60
N PHE A 223 3.10 6.19 0.99
CA PHE A 223 3.42 4.81 0.64
C PHE A 223 3.97 4.04 1.85
N VAL A 224 3.40 2.88 2.16
CA VAL A 224 3.89 2.00 3.23
C VAL A 224 4.58 0.77 2.64
N GLY A 225 5.91 0.76 2.77
CA GLY A 225 6.82 -0.29 2.28
C GLY A 225 7.37 -1.19 3.38
N ASP A 226 7.85 -2.37 2.98
CA ASP A 226 8.58 -3.29 3.85
C ASP A 226 10.08 -3.13 3.59
N SER A 227 10.88 -2.77 4.60
CA SER A 227 12.32 -2.61 4.40
C SER A 227 13.03 -3.94 4.15
N LEU A 228 12.52 -5.06 4.68
CA LEU A 228 13.09 -6.40 4.48
C LEU A 228 12.91 -6.95 3.05
N ALA A 229 11.96 -6.41 2.29
CA ALA A 229 11.75 -6.81 0.90
C ALA A 229 12.70 -6.09 -0.08
N GLY A 230 13.57 -5.18 0.40
CA GLY A 230 14.65 -4.57 -0.36
C GLY A 230 14.20 -4.02 -1.72
N ASN A 231 14.81 -4.54 -2.79
CA ASN A 231 14.53 -4.16 -4.18
C ASN A 231 13.05 -4.32 -4.60
N ASP A 232 12.31 -5.28 -4.04
CA ASP A 232 10.88 -5.43 -4.36
C ASP A 232 10.10 -4.22 -3.87
N THR A 233 10.41 -3.67 -2.69
CA THR A 233 9.79 -2.44 -2.18
C THR A 233 10.17 -1.22 -3.01
N VAL A 234 11.38 -1.17 -3.57
CA VAL A 234 11.80 -0.10 -4.50
C VAL A 234 10.97 -0.13 -5.79
N ASN A 235 10.77 -1.33 -6.35
CA ASN A 235 9.91 -1.53 -7.53
C ASN A 235 8.45 -1.15 -7.23
N GLN A 236 7.93 -1.56 -6.07
CA GLN A 236 6.59 -1.17 -5.59
C GLN A 236 6.47 0.35 -5.49
N ALA A 237 7.40 1.02 -4.81
CA ALA A 237 7.40 2.47 -4.64
C ALA A 237 7.40 3.21 -5.99
N ARG A 238 8.22 2.75 -6.95
CA ARG A 238 8.23 3.27 -8.34
C ARG A 238 6.87 3.12 -9.01
N GLU A 239 6.23 1.95 -8.91
CA GLU A 239 4.92 1.70 -9.54
C GLU A 239 3.82 2.58 -8.94
N PHE A 240 3.72 2.66 -7.61
CA PHE A 240 2.75 3.55 -6.93
C PHE A 240 3.02 5.02 -7.23
N HIS A 241 4.28 5.45 -7.23
CA HIS A 241 4.63 6.84 -7.52
C HIS A 241 4.30 7.23 -8.96
N ASN A 242 4.42 6.31 -9.93
CA ASN A 242 4.04 6.56 -11.32
C ASN A 242 2.53 6.71 -11.53
N HIS A 243 1.70 5.98 -10.78
CA HIS A 243 0.23 6.01 -10.94
C HIS A 243 -0.48 7.03 -10.06
N VAL A 244 -0.03 7.21 -8.81
CA VAL A 244 -0.76 7.96 -7.76
C VAL A 244 0.02 9.20 -7.30
N LYS A 245 1.33 9.29 -7.56
CA LYS A 245 2.21 10.40 -7.14
C LYS A 245 2.08 10.71 -5.64
N PHE A 246 2.37 9.70 -4.81
CA PHE A 246 2.40 9.88 -3.37
C PHE A 246 3.46 10.89 -2.91
N ASN A 247 3.29 11.44 -1.72
CA ASN A 247 4.05 12.58 -1.19
C ASN A 247 5.17 12.18 -0.24
N ALA A 248 5.02 11.06 0.48
CA ALA A 248 5.97 10.58 1.48
C ALA A 248 5.95 9.05 1.61
N SER A 249 6.96 8.47 2.25
CA SER A 249 7.05 7.03 2.53
C SER A 249 7.16 6.74 4.03
N ILE A 250 6.61 5.60 4.46
CA ILE A 250 6.91 4.95 5.74
C ILE A 250 7.46 3.56 5.44
N LEU A 251 8.59 3.23 6.06
CA LEU A 251 9.15 1.88 6.01
C LEU A 251 8.78 1.11 7.27
N THR A 252 8.48 -0.17 7.14
CA THR A 252 8.16 -1.07 8.25
C THR A 252 9.19 -2.18 8.35
N LYS A 253 9.30 -2.80 9.54
CA LYS A 253 10.26 -3.88 9.86
C LYS A 253 11.73 -3.40 9.81
N SER A 254 11.94 -2.10 10.05
CA SER A 254 13.25 -1.46 10.04
C SER A 254 14.09 -1.79 11.29
N ASP A 255 13.48 -2.41 12.29
CA ASP A 255 14.16 -3.10 13.40
C ASP A 255 14.94 -4.36 12.96
N ALA A 256 14.49 -5.01 11.89
CA ALA A 256 15.12 -6.20 11.32
C ALA A 256 15.99 -5.89 10.09
N ASP A 257 15.79 -4.73 9.45
CA ASP A 257 16.67 -4.22 8.39
C ASP A 257 17.89 -3.49 8.98
N ALA A 258 18.99 -4.23 9.16
CA ALA A 258 20.26 -3.68 9.63
C ALA A 258 20.99 -2.78 8.62
N ARG A 259 20.45 -2.60 7.40
CA ARG A 259 21.16 -2.06 6.22
C ARG A 259 20.52 -0.78 5.68
N GLY A 260 19.20 -0.70 5.65
CA GLY A 260 18.44 0.50 5.29
C GLY A 260 18.45 0.87 3.80
N GLY A 261 19.04 0.06 2.90
CA GLY A 261 19.21 0.42 1.50
C GLY A 261 17.91 0.67 0.72
N ALA A 262 16.80 0.12 1.22
CA ALA A 262 15.45 0.43 0.73
C ALA A 262 15.11 1.93 0.88
N ALA A 263 15.51 2.59 1.97
CA ALA A 263 15.21 4.02 2.21
C ALA A 263 15.89 4.91 1.17
N LEU A 264 17.20 4.76 0.99
CA LEU A 264 17.97 5.48 -0.02
C LEU A 264 17.43 5.21 -1.43
N SER A 265 17.11 3.95 -1.74
CA SER A 265 16.62 3.58 -3.06
C SER A 265 15.26 4.21 -3.37
N ILE A 266 14.31 4.18 -2.43
CA ILE A 266 12.99 4.83 -2.60
C ILE A 266 13.13 6.33 -2.78
N VAL A 267 13.95 7.00 -1.95
CA VAL A 267 14.18 8.44 -2.05
C VAL A 267 14.75 8.81 -3.43
N LYS A 268 15.77 8.08 -3.92
CA LYS A 268 16.34 8.33 -5.26
C LYS A 268 15.35 8.08 -6.40
N VAL A 269 14.49 7.06 -6.32
CA VAL A 269 13.57 6.71 -7.42
C VAL A 269 12.24 7.47 -7.41
N THR A 270 11.83 8.06 -6.28
CA THR A 270 10.56 8.80 -6.16
C THR A 270 10.73 10.29 -5.87
N SER A 271 11.91 10.73 -5.40
CA SER A 271 12.14 12.10 -4.91
C SER A 271 11.14 12.53 -3.82
N THR A 272 10.77 11.59 -2.93
CA THR A 272 9.87 11.83 -1.79
C THR A 272 10.54 11.41 -0.49
N PRO A 273 10.28 12.10 0.64
CA PRO A 273 10.95 11.80 1.90
C PRO A 273 10.39 10.53 2.55
N VAL A 274 11.25 9.81 3.26
CA VAL A 274 10.81 8.85 4.28
C VAL A 274 10.52 9.65 5.55
N ILE A 275 9.30 9.56 6.09
CA ILE A 275 8.86 10.34 7.26
C ILE A 275 8.93 9.56 8.57
N PHE A 276 8.67 8.25 8.52
CA PHE A 276 8.73 7.37 9.69
C PHE A 276 9.31 6.00 9.33
N VAL A 277 9.85 5.34 10.35
CA VAL A 277 10.28 3.94 10.33
C VAL A 277 9.58 3.15 11.44
N GLY A 278 8.99 2.01 11.09
CA GLY A 278 8.38 1.07 12.01
C GLY A 278 9.45 0.13 12.58
N VAL A 279 9.68 0.21 13.88
CA VAL A 279 10.83 -0.39 14.60
C VAL A 279 10.39 -1.46 15.61
N GLY A 280 9.35 -2.20 15.27
CA GLY A 280 8.71 -3.18 16.17
C GLY A 280 7.22 -3.37 15.88
N GLN A 281 6.48 -3.96 16.82
CA GLN A 281 5.07 -4.33 16.65
C GLN A 281 4.09 -3.48 17.45
N GLU A 282 4.53 -2.86 18.54
CA GLU A 282 3.67 -2.07 19.43
C GLU A 282 3.26 -0.74 18.78
N TYR A 283 2.20 -0.12 19.33
CA TYR A 283 1.70 1.17 18.83
C TYR A 283 2.72 2.32 18.95
N GLY A 284 3.64 2.23 19.91
CA GLY A 284 4.74 3.17 20.09
C GLY A 284 5.93 2.95 19.15
N ASP A 285 6.01 1.80 18.47
CA ASP A 285 7.18 1.41 17.65
C ASP A 285 7.10 2.03 16.25
N LEU A 286 6.98 3.36 16.20
CA LEU A 286 7.04 4.20 15.01
C LEU A 286 7.91 5.41 15.33
N ALA A 287 9.15 5.38 14.84
CA ALA A 287 10.11 6.48 15.03
C ALA A 287 10.11 7.41 13.81
N PRO A 288 10.35 8.72 13.96
CA PRO A 288 10.65 9.59 12.83
C PRO A 288 11.92 9.10 12.11
N PHE A 289 11.95 9.23 10.79
CA PHE A 289 13.15 8.91 10.02
C PHE A 289 14.23 9.98 10.26
N ASP A 290 15.44 9.54 10.60
CA ASP A 290 16.61 10.40 10.80
C ASP A 290 17.70 10.02 9.80
N LYS A 291 18.00 10.93 8.86
CA LYS A 291 19.00 10.72 7.81
C LYS A 291 20.42 10.59 8.37
N ASP A 292 20.74 11.25 9.49
CA ASP A 292 22.07 11.22 10.08
C ASP A 292 22.30 9.91 10.83
N VAL A 293 21.25 9.35 11.46
CA VAL A 293 21.25 7.98 11.97
C VAL A 293 21.42 6.98 10.82
N PHE A 294 20.65 7.13 9.73
CA PHE A 294 20.80 6.29 8.54
C PHE A 294 22.23 6.31 7.97
N LEU A 295 22.81 7.50 7.76
CA LEU A 295 24.18 7.66 7.26
C LEU A 295 25.22 7.04 8.20
N LYS A 296 25.05 7.16 9.53
CA LYS A 296 25.91 6.49 10.52
C LYS A 296 25.78 4.97 10.48
N THR A 297 24.58 4.44 10.26
CA THR A 297 24.37 2.98 10.14
C THR A 297 25.04 2.42 8.88
N VAL A 298 24.85 3.07 7.72
CA VAL A 298 25.40 2.59 6.43
C VAL A 298 26.92 2.79 6.34
N PHE A 299 27.44 3.95 6.75
CA PHE A 299 28.85 4.27 6.57
C PHE A 299 29.70 4.08 7.82
N GLY A 300 29.11 3.91 9.01
CA GLY A 300 29.81 3.87 10.29
C GLY A 300 30.17 5.28 10.78
N SER A 301 31.47 5.54 10.99
CA SER A 301 31.91 6.88 11.39
C SER A 301 31.74 7.91 10.26
N LEU A 302 31.18 9.07 10.64
CA LEU A 302 31.11 10.29 9.85
C LEU A 302 32.18 11.32 10.27
N ASP A 303 33.18 10.93 11.07
CA ASP A 303 34.22 11.83 11.58
C ASP A 303 34.98 12.50 10.43
N GLY A 304 35.07 13.82 10.45
CA GLY A 304 35.69 14.63 9.39
C GLY A 304 34.80 14.93 8.18
N VAL A 305 33.56 14.42 8.13
CA VAL A 305 32.60 14.76 7.06
C VAL A 305 31.73 15.94 7.48
N ASP A 306 32.03 17.12 6.94
CA ASP A 306 31.12 18.27 6.98
C ASP A 306 29.95 18.06 5.99
N LEU A 307 28.77 17.74 6.52
CA LEU A 307 27.54 17.56 5.74
C LEU A 307 26.96 18.87 5.20
N GLY A 308 27.30 20.02 5.80
CA GLY A 308 26.82 21.33 5.37
C GLY A 308 27.66 21.97 4.25
N ALA A 309 28.89 21.50 4.04
CA ALA A 309 29.76 21.99 2.98
C ALA A 309 29.41 21.37 1.62
N ALA A 310 29.02 22.24 0.68
CA ALA A 310 28.60 21.87 -0.67
C ALA A 310 29.61 20.98 -1.42
N LEU A 311 29.08 20.05 -2.21
CA LEU A 311 29.84 19.37 -3.24
C LEU A 311 30.23 20.34 -4.36
N PRO A 312 31.32 20.07 -5.12
CA PRO A 312 31.56 20.77 -6.36
C PRO A 312 30.35 20.63 -7.30
N GLU A 313 30.06 21.67 -8.07
CA GLU A 313 29.08 21.57 -9.15
C GLU A 313 29.52 20.48 -10.15
N ARG A 314 28.54 19.79 -10.75
CA ARG A 314 28.82 18.80 -11.78
C ARG A 314 29.55 19.50 -12.93
N ALA A 315 30.72 19.00 -13.30
CA ALA A 315 31.46 19.52 -14.43
C ALA A 315 30.54 19.55 -15.66
N PRO A 316 30.50 20.66 -16.43
CA PRO A 316 29.64 20.75 -17.60
C PRO A 316 30.01 19.62 -18.54
N ALA A 317 29.02 18.79 -18.90
CA ALA A 317 29.23 17.66 -19.80
C ALA A 317 29.89 18.17 -21.08
N GLY A 318 31.12 17.72 -21.33
CA GLY A 318 31.87 18.15 -22.51
C GLY A 318 31.04 17.87 -23.76
N ALA A 319 30.96 18.85 -24.66
CA ALA A 319 30.25 18.71 -25.93
C ALA A 319 30.97 17.68 -26.82
N GLY A 320 30.68 16.40 -26.61
CA GLY A 320 31.20 15.25 -27.34
C GLY A 320 30.14 14.69 -28.27
N ASP A 321 30.46 14.68 -29.57
CA ASP A 321 29.67 14.10 -30.66
C ASP A 321 28.19 14.49 -30.71
N ALA A 322 27.97 15.76 -31.09
CA ALA A 322 26.77 16.13 -31.82
C ALA A 322 26.68 15.27 -33.10
N MET A 323 25.74 14.32 -33.09
CA MET A 323 25.24 13.65 -34.29
C MET A 323 24.99 14.71 -35.37
N GLY A 324 25.52 14.49 -36.58
CA GLY A 324 25.46 15.47 -37.67
C GLY A 324 24.03 15.95 -37.97
N PRO A 325 23.84 17.20 -38.42
CA PRO A 325 22.52 17.82 -38.51
C PRO A 325 21.60 17.05 -39.46
N ALA A 326 20.49 16.55 -38.92
CA ALA A 326 19.37 16.09 -39.72
C ALA A 326 18.77 17.29 -40.48
N PRO A 327 18.45 17.17 -41.78
CA PRO A 327 18.06 18.31 -42.58
C PRO A 327 16.58 18.69 -42.42
N GLY A 328 16.34 19.97 -42.13
CA GLY A 328 15.18 20.70 -42.62
C GLY A 328 13.94 20.73 -41.73
N GLU A 329 13.80 21.81 -40.96
CA GLU A 329 12.48 22.41 -40.72
C GLU A 329 12.61 23.94 -40.82
N GLU A 330 11.79 24.56 -41.67
CA GLU A 330 11.92 25.98 -42.02
C GLU A 330 11.28 26.88 -40.96
N ALA A 331 12.09 27.73 -40.31
CA ALA A 331 11.60 28.74 -39.39
C ALA A 331 10.81 29.84 -40.14
N ARG A 332 9.50 29.95 -39.87
CA ARG A 332 8.70 31.09 -40.30
C ARG A 332 8.98 32.30 -39.42
N GLN A 333 9.41 33.40 -40.03
CA GLN A 333 9.64 34.68 -39.37
C GLN A 333 8.32 35.45 -39.18
N GLU A 334 8.15 36.09 -38.03
CA GLU A 334 7.18 37.17 -37.85
C GLU A 334 7.71 38.47 -38.48
N PRO A 335 6.88 39.26 -39.19
CA PRO A 335 7.27 40.59 -39.66
C PRO A 335 6.92 41.71 -38.66
N ALA A 336 7.82 42.69 -38.57
CA ALA A 336 7.70 43.87 -37.70
C ALA A 336 6.76 44.96 -38.28
N ALA A 337 6.53 46.01 -37.49
CA ALA A 337 5.55 47.09 -37.75
C ALA A 337 6.15 48.42 -38.28
N GLU A 338 5.23 49.33 -38.64
CA GLU A 338 5.38 50.80 -38.91
C GLU A 338 5.91 51.26 -40.29
N PRO A 339 5.64 52.52 -40.76
CA PRO A 339 4.80 53.61 -40.18
C PRO A 339 3.81 54.34 -41.15
N ASP A 340 2.93 55.16 -40.53
CA ASP A 340 2.34 56.47 -40.94
C ASP A 340 1.53 56.71 -42.25
N ALA A 341 0.35 57.34 -42.10
CA ALA A 341 -0.13 58.53 -42.85
C ALA A 341 -1.64 58.81 -42.57
N GLY A 342 -1.97 59.94 -41.93
CA GLY A 342 -3.33 60.22 -41.41
C GLY A 342 -4.40 60.72 -42.39
N ASN A 343 -5.62 60.96 -41.87
CA ASN A 343 -6.43 62.17 -42.10
C ASN A 343 -7.64 62.26 -41.14
N VAL A 344 -8.15 63.47 -40.88
CA VAL A 344 -9.33 63.80 -40.03
C VAL A 344 -10.18 64.83 -40.80
N PRO A 345 -11.53 64.67 -40.94
CA PRO A 345 -12.47 65.36 -40.01
C PRO A 345 -13.86 64.71 -39.77
N GLU A 346 -14.49 65.18 -38.67
CA GLU A 346 -15.93 65.14 -38.28
C GLU A 346 -16.84 65.93 -39.27
N PRO A 347 -18.21 65.98 -39.19
CA PRO A 347 -19.08 65.86 -37.98
C PRO A 347 -20.53 65.27 -38.09
N GLU A 348 -21.22 65.19 -36.93
CA GLU A 348 -22.70 65.35 -36.66
C GLU A 348 -23.78 64.51 -37.43
N ALA A 349 -24.99 64.22 -36.92
CA ALA A 349 -25.68 64.32 -35.61
C ALA A 349 -27.01 63.48 -35.63
N GLY A 350 -27.68 63.27 -34.48
CA GLY A 350 -29.12 62.90 -34.47
C GLY A 350 -29.68 62.02 -33.33
N SER A 351 -30.19 62.63 -32.26
CA SER A 351 -31.19 62.06 -31.31
C SER A 351 -32.63 62.28 -31.86
N PRO A 352 -33.77 61.78 -31.28
CA PRO A 352 -34.19 61.84 -29.85
C PRO A 352 -34.79 60.52 -29.26
N GLU A 353 -34.61 60.24 -27.96
CA GLU A 353 -35.52 60.41 -26.78
C GLU A 353 -36.85 59.59 -26.76
N GLU A 354 -36.89 58.55 -25.89
CA GLU A 354 -37.69 58.42 -24.62
C GLU A 354 -39.19 58.85 -24.53
N PRO A 355 -39.98 58.61 -23.41
CA PRO A 355 -39.66 58.02 -22.08
C PRO A 355 -40.74 57.05 -21.46
N ILE A 356 -40.56 56.69 -20.16
CA ILE A 356 -41.54 56.31 -19.08
C ILE A 356 -42.47 55.09 -19.27
N ALA A 357 -42.98 54.33 -18.27
CA ALA A 357 -42.98 54.34 -16.78
C ALA A 357 -43.30 52.89 -16.29
N ALA A 358 -43.32 52.45 -15.02
CA ALA A 358 -42.99 52.96 -13.67
C ALA A 358 -42.80 51.75 -12.70
N GLU A 359 -42.58 51.99 -11.39
CA GLU A 359 -42.40 50.95 -10.34
C GLU A 359 -43.68 50.56 -9.57
N THR A 360 -43.52 49.52 -8.71
CA THR A 360 -44.24 49.16 -7.46
C THR A 360 -45.19 47.94 -7.50
N PRO A 361 -45.36 47.20 -6.37
CA PRO A 361 -44.49 47.05 -5.20
C PRO A 361 -44.14 45.58 -4.86
N VAL A 362 -43.07 45.40 -4.07
CA VAL A 362 -42.79 44.12 -3.39
C VAL A 362 -43.84 43.86 -2.32
N THR A 363 -44.54 42.73 -2.40
CA THR A 363 -45.50 42.34 -1.36
C THR A 363 -44.77 41.95 -0.08
N LYS A 364 -45.01 42.73 0.97
CA LYS A 364 -44.55 42.48 2.33
C LYS A 364 -45.26 41.25 2.89
N VAL A 365 -44.57 40.12 3.02
CA VAL A 365 -45.08 38.97 3.79
C VAL A 365 -44.87 39.29 5.26
N GLU A 366 -45.97 39.35 6.01
CA GLU A 366 -45.93 39.52 7.46
C GLU A 366 -45.47 38.20 8.12
N PRO A 367 -44.65 38.23 9.18
CA PRO A 367 -44.31 37.01 9.90
C PRO A 367 -45.53 36.49 10.65
N GLU A 368 -45.89 35.22 10.42
CA GLU A 368 -46.87 34.54 11.27
C GLU A 368 -46.37 34.51 12.73
N PRO A 369 -47.25 34.68 13.73
CA PRO A 369 -46.85 34.66 15.12
C PRO A 369 -46.28 33.28 15.49
N MET A 370 -45.14 33.29 16.19
CA MET A 370 -44.51 32.08 16.70
C MET A 370 -45.51 31.30 17.57
N ALA A 371 -45.79 30.05 17.18
CA ALA A 371 -46.39 29.10 18.11
C ALA A 371 -45.44 28.88 19.29
N GLU A 372 -45.96 28.93 20.50
CA GLU A 372 -45.21 28.66 21.72
C GLU A 372 -44.64 27.21 21.68
N PRO A 373 -43.45 26.97 22.25
CA PRO A 373 -42.92 25.62 22.33
C PRO A 373 -43.86 24.74 23.18
N PRO A 374 -44.17 23.50 22.75
CA PRO A 374 -44.92 22.59 23.61
C PRO A 374 -44.12 22.30 24.89
N GLU A 375 -44.80 22.34 26.02
CA GLU A 375 -44.22 21.99 27.33
C GLU A 375 -43.63 20.58 27.30
N GLU A 376 -42.55 20.36 28.07
CA GLU A 376 -41.93 19.04 28.21
C GLU A 376 -42.96 18.03 28.76
N PRO A 377 -43.18 16.87 28.10
CA PRO A 377 -43.89 15.79 28.74
C PRO A 377 -43.01 15.23 29.85
N THR A 378 -43.31 15.61 31.10
CA THR A 378 -42.76 14.97 32.30
C THR A 378 -42.91 13.46 32.17
N ALA A 379 -41.80 12.73 32.33
CA ALA A 379 -41.79 11.28 32.20
C ALA A 379 -42.82 10.65 33.16
N PRO A 380 -43.69 9.74 32.70
CA PRO A 380 -44.51 8.96 33.61
C PRO A 380 -43.61 8.04 34.44
N GLU A 381 -43.83 8.01 35.76
CA GLU A 381 -43.17 7.07 36.66
C GLU A 381 -43.41 5.63 36.19
N ALA A 382 -42.40 4.78 36.34
CA ALA A 382 -42.49 3.39 35.94
C ALA A 382 -43.56 2.66 36.78
N PRO A 383 -44.46 1.87 36.17
CA PRO A 383 -45.43 1.09 36.93
C PRO A 383 -44.72 -0.04 37.70
N ASP A 384 -45.13 -0.24 38.96
CA ASP A 384 -44.66 -1.33 39.81
C ASP A 384 -44.76 -2.69 39.09
N THR A 385 -43.64 -3.39 39.01
CA THR A 385 -43.61 -4.81 38.63
C THR A 385 -44.24 -5.66 39.74
N PRO A 386 -45.21 -6.55 39.43
CA PRO A 386 -45.80 -7.44 40.42
C PRO A 386 -44.78 -8.48 40.92
N GLU A 387 -44.90 -8.83 42.19
CA GLU A 387 -44.04 -9.80 42.89
C GLU A 387 -44.08 -11.20 42.23
N GLU A 388 -42.90 -11.79 42.00
CA GLU A 388 -42.78 -13.24 41.75
C GLU A 388 -42.74 -14.01 43.08
N PRO A 389 -43.33 -15.22 43.18
CA PRO A 389 -43.42 -15.97 44.42
C PRO A 389 -42.14 -16.74 44.79
N ASP A 390 -41.94 -16.95 46.09
CA ASP A 390 -40.79 -17.65 46.68
C ASP A 390 -40.50 -19.04 46.08
N THR A 391 -39.23 -19.28 45.71
CA THR A 391 -38.65 -20.64 45.66
C THR A 391 -37.20 -20.68 46.15
N GLU A 392 -37.02 -21.42 47.25
CA GLU A 392 -35.84 -22.10 47.83
C GLU A 392 -34.40 -21.69 47.43
N ALA A 393 -33.58 -21.48 48.45
CA ALA A 393 -32.14 -21.21 48.34
C ALA A 393 -31.32 -22.45 47.92
N GLY A 394 -30.59 -22.33 46.81
CA GLY A 394 -29.47 -23.19 46.44
C GLY A 394 -28.14 -22.71 47.06
N PRO A 395 -27.11 -23.57 47.12
CA PRO A 395 -25.89 -23.31 47.90
C PRO A 395 -24.92 -22.30 47.25
N GLU A 396 -24.10 -21.67 48.11
CA GLU A 396 -23.02 -20.75 47.72
C GLU A 396 -21.93 -21.45 46.87
N PRO A 397 -21.27 -20.73 45.94
CA PRO A 397 -20.17 -21.28 45.15
C PRO A 397 -18.87 -21.40 45.97
N GLU A 398 -18.18 -22.53 45.84
CA GLU A 398 -16.86 -22.74 46.44
C GLU A 398 -15.78 -21.83 45.79
N PRO A 399 -14.78 -21.34 46.56
CA PRO A 399 -13.70 -20.52 46.01
C PRO A 399 -12.76 -21.36 45.12
N MET A 400 -12.41 -20.81 43.95
CA MET A 400 -11.45 -21.43 43.05
C MET A 400 -10.04 -21.51 43.67
N ALA A 401 -9.38 -22.65 43.47
CA ALA A 401 -8.02 -22.91 43.96
C ALA A 401 -6.96 -22.06 43.22
N GLU A 402 -5.97 -21.60 43.97
CA GLU A 402 -4.78 -20.91 43.45
C GLU A 402 -3.88 -21.87 42.62
N PRO A 403 -3.17 -21.37 41.58
CA PRO A 403 -2.20 -22.17 40.85
C PRO A 403 -0.95 -22.46 41.72
N PRO A 404 -0.30 -23.63 41.57
CA PRO A 404 0.84 -23.99 42.41
C PRO A 404 2.10 -23.16 42.09
N GLU A 405 2.82 -22.76 43.14
CA GLU A 405 4.11 -22.06 43.04
C GLU A 405 5.20 -22.96 42.42
N GLU A 406 6.04 -22.39 41.55
CA GLU A 406 7.23 -23.05 41.03
C GLU A 406 8.35 -23.08 42.10
N PRO A 407 9.06 -24.21 42.30
CA PRO A 407 10.12 -24.30 43.29
C PRO A 407 11.38 -23.54 42.85
N THR A 408 11.77 -22.54 43.64
CA THR A 408 13.05 -21.82 43.51
C THR A 408 14.23 -22.77 43.69
N ALA A 409 15.07 -22.91 42.66
CA ALA A 409 16.32 -23.66 42.74
C ALA A 409 17.49 -22.78 43.26
N GLU A 410 18.16 -23.23 44.31
CA GLU A 410 19.32 -22.57 44.91
C GLU A 410 20.57 -22.63 44.00
N LYS A 411 21.42 -21.60 44.10
CA LYS A 411 22.79 -21.63 43.57
C LYS A 411 23.74 -22.27 44.58
N PRO A 412 24.67 -23.14 44.15
CA PRO A 412 25.90 -23.39 44.89
C PRO A 412 27.07 -22.57 44.30
N ASP A 413 27.68 -21.70 45.12
CA ASP A 413 29.06 -21.25 44.91
C ASP A 413 30.03 -22.33 45.39
N THR A 414 30.99 -22.78 44.57
CA THR A 414 32.40 -22.94 44.99
C THR A 414 33.36 -23.10 43.82
N LYS A 415 34.66 -22.97 44.11
CA LYS A 415 35.79 -22.80 43.17
C LYS A 415 36.51 -24.12 42.85
N ASP A 416 37.56 -23.99 42.03
CA ASP A 416 38.61 -24.97 41.67
C ASP A 416 38.19 -25.99 40.59
N GLY A 417 38.99 -26.30 39.57
CA GLY A 417 40.29 -25.76 39.16
C GLY A 417 40.96 -26.62 38.06
N LEU A 418 41.83 -26.01 37.25
CA LEU A 418 42.87 -26.60 36.37
C LEU A 418 42.49 -27.47 35.13
N VAL A 419 42.92 -26.97 33.95
CA VAL A 419 43.87 -27.59 32.97
C VAL A 419 43.49 -28.84 32.14
N GLY A 420 43.83 -28.80 30.83
CA GLY A 420 43.92 -29.94 29.91
C GLY A 420 43.39 -29.61 28.49
N GLU A 421 44.17 -28.93 27.65
CA GLU A 421 44.90 -29.52 26.49
C GLU A 421 44.00 -30.09 25.36
N ILE A 422 43.87 -29.40 24.22
CA ILE A 422 44.71 -29.45 23.00
C ILE A 422 44.46 -30.69 22.10
N GLY A 423 43.95 -30.42 20.88
CA GLY A 423 44.10 -31.27 19.68
C GLY A 423 43.28 -32.58 19.63
N GLY A 424 42.84 -33.08 18.47
CA GLY A 424 42.90 -32.53 17.11
C GLY A 424 42.72 -33.63 16.04
N ILE A 425 42.34 -33.21 14.83
CA ILE A 425 42.65 -33.90 13.54
C ILE A 425 41.93 -35.25 13.22
N LEU A 426 40.97 -35.13 12.29
CA LEU A 426 40.67 -35.96 11.10
C LEU A 426 40.67 -37.53 11.13
N LYS A 427 39.49 -38.06 10.74
CA LYS A 427 39.16 -39.02 9.65
C LYS A 427 39.62 -40.51 9.65
N ALA A 428 38.59 -41.35 9.43
CA ALA A 428 38.52 -42.63 8.69
C ALA A 428 39.18 -43.88 9.35
N ALA A 429 38.61 -45.10 9.33
CA ALA A 429 37.81 -45.76 8.28
C ALA A 429 37.03 -47.04 8.77
N GLU A 430 36.03 -47.44 7.98
CA GLU A 430 35.54 -48.81 7.64
C GLU A 430 34.91 -49.84 8.64
N ALA A 431 33.81 -50.46 8.14
CA ALA A 431 33.20 -51.78 8.45
C ALA A 431 32.53 -52.00 9.85
N GLU A 432 31.47 -52.81 10.03
CA GLU A 432 30.88 -53.95 9.26
C GLU A 432 29.32 -53.96 9.16
N THR A 433 28.82 -54.92 8.38
CA THR A 433 27.44 -55.26 7.91
C THR A 433 26.36 -55.66 8.93
N ARG A 434 25.06 -55.48 8.56
CA ARG A 434 24.12 -56.62 8.37
C ARG A 434 22.74 -56.35 7.70
N GLU A 435 22.42 -57.26 6.76
CA GLU A 435 21.10 -57.84 6.37
C GLU A 435 20.00 -57.06 5.62
N GLN A 436 19.22 -57.84 4.84
CA GLN A 436 18.28 -57.45 3.78
C GLN A 436 16.85 -57.91 4.11
N THR A 437 15.82 -57.33 3.46
CA THR A 437 14.89 -58.10 2.61
C THR A 437 13.91 -57.18 1.85
N VAL A 438 13.53 -57.60 0.63
CA VAL A 438 12.53 -56.97 -0.25
C VAL A 438 11.64 -58.09 -0.80
N ALA A 439 10.35 -57.81 -1.02
CA ALA A 439 9.43 -58.67 -1.77
C ALA A 439 8.46 -57.78 -2.60
N GLU A 440 7.89 -58.33 -3.68
CA GLU A 440 7.44 -57.59 -4.87
C GLU A 440 6.08 -58.11 -5.42
N SER A 441 5.48 -57.37 -6.37
CA SER A 441 4.46 -57.79 -7.37
C SER A 441 2.97 -57.85 -6.94
N PRO A 442 1.97 -57.84 -7.88
CA PRO A 442 2.02 -57.61 -9.35
C PRO A 442 0.97 -56.60 -9.92
N GLN A 443 0.96 -56.41 -11.25
CA GLN A 443 -0.03 -55.63 -12.05
C GLN A 443 -1.07 -56.52 -12.78
N VAL A 444 -2.24 -55.96 -13.15
CA VAL A 444 -3.18 -56.47 -14.19
C VAL A 444 -3.83 -55.30 -14.95
N ARG A 445 -4.23 -55.50 -16.22
CA ARG A 445 -5.01 -54.57 -17.09
C ARG A 445 -6.32 -55.23 -17.56
N GLU A 446 -7.37 -54.46 -17.83
CA GLU A 446 -8.49 -54.85 -18.74
C GLU A 446 -9.21 -53.63 -19.36
N GLU A 447 -10.09 -53.83 -20.36
CA GLU A 447 -10.65 -52.82 -21.29
C GLU A 447 -12.14 -52.44 -21.02
N ALA A 448 -12.75 -51.60 -21.89
CA ALA A 448 -14.11 -51.00 -21.80
C ALA A 448 -15.27 -52.03 -21.99
N GLU A 449 -16.58 -51.78 -21.77
CA GLU A 449 -17.46 -50.68 -22.25
C GLU A 449 -18.86 -50.66 -21.48
N PRO A 450 -20.02 -50.07 -21.91
CA PRO A 450 -20.76 -49.08 -21.10
C PRO A 450 -22.18 -49.48 -20.60
N LYS A 451 -22.70 -48.84 -19.52
CA LYS A 451 -24.15 -48.83 -19.15
C LYS A 451 -24.68 -47.54 -18.51
N LYS A 452 -25.98 -47.31 -18.68
CA LYS A 452 -26.74 -46.11 -18.28
C LYS A 452 -27.31 -46.16 -16.86
N GLN A 453 -27.31 -44.98 -16.20
CA GLN A 453 -28.31 -44.44 -15.26
C GLN A 453 -28.85 -45.33 -14.12
N LYS A 454 -28.50 -44.94 -12.88
CA LYS A 454 -29.50 -44.64 -11.85
C LYS A 454 -28.94 -43.65 -10.82
N ALA A 455 -29.75 -42.69 -10.39
CA ALA A 455 -29.37 -41.77 -9.32
C ALA A 455 -29.47 -42.47 -7.95
N ALA A 456 -28.43 -42.29 -7.14
CA ALA A 456 -28.39 -42.55 -5.70
C ALA A 456 -27.29 -41.65 -5.12
N GLU A 457 -27.51 -41.12 -3.93
CA GLU A 457 -26.56 -40.23 -3.25
C GLU A 457 -25.28 -41.00 -2.89
N SER A 458 -24.12 -40.42 -3.18
CA SER A 458 -22.83 -40.86 -2.66
C SER A 458 -21.98 -39.64 -2.34
N GLU A 459 -21.59 -39.50 -1.07
CA GLU A 459 -20.60 -38.53 -0.61
C GLU A 459 -19.23 -38.86 -1.22
N GLY A 460 -18.89 -38.19 -2.32
CA GLY A 460 -17.60 -38.25 -2.98
C GLY A 460 -17.13 -36.84 -3.30
N ASP A 461 -15.82 -36.66 -3.49
CA ASP A 461 -15.27 -35.35 -3.85
C ASP A 461 -15.91 -34.87 -5.17
N PRO A 462 -16.63 -33.73 -5.20
CA PRO A 462 -17.25 -33.23 -6.40
C PRO A 462 -16.25 -33.00 -7.54
N PHE A 463 -14.96 -32.79 -7.23
CA PHE A 463 -13.87 -32.60 -8.18
C PHE A 463 -13.15 -33.90 -8.57
N GLU A 464 -13.61 -35.08 -8.13
CA GLU A 464 -13.03 -36.35 -8.52
C GLU A 464 -12.95 -36.50 -10.05
N GLY A 465 -11.77 -36.90 -10.53
CA GLY A 465 -11.45 -37.02 -11.96
C GLY A 465 -11.10 -35.70 -12.67
N ILE A 466 -11.07 -34.55 -11.98
CA ILE A 466 -10.65 -33.25 -12.54
C ILE A 466 -9.25 -32.92 -12.03
N SER A 467 -8.36 -32.40 -12.90
CA SER A 467 -7.02 -31.99 -12.44
C SER A 467 -7.09 -30.67 -11.67
N THR A 468 -6.30 -30.54 -10.59
CA THR A 468 -6.21 -29.28 -9.82
C THR A 468 -5.78 -28.10 -10.70
N ALA A 469 -4.93 -28.35 -11.70
CA ALA A 469 -4.51 -27.34 -12.67
C ALA A 469 -5.68 -26.83 -13.53
N ASP A 470 -6.59 -27.71 -13.96
CA ASP A 470 -7.78 -27.30 -14.72
C ASP A 470 -8.78 -26.52 -13.84
N ILE A 471 -8.91 -26.87 -12.56
CA ILE A 471 -9.79 -26.16 -11.62
C ILE A 471 -9.29 -24.74 -11.38
N VAL A 472 -7.99 -24.59 -11.09
CA VAL A 472 -7.35 -23.28 -10.90
C VAL A 472 -7.45 -22.46 -12.19
N LEU A 473 -7.03 -23.01 -13.34
CA LEU A 473 -7.06 -22.31 -14.62
C LEU A 473 -8.48 -21.88 -15.03
N TYR A 474 -9.51 -22.70 -14.79
CA TYR A 474 -10.90 -22.30 -15.04
C TYR A 474 -11.36 -21.19 -14.09
N SER A 475 -11.02 -21.29 -12.81
CA SER A 475 -11.40 -20.30 -11.80
C SER A 475 -10.74 -18.94 -12.07
N ASP A 476 -9.47 -18.95 -12.50
CA ASP A 476 -8.71 -17.75 -12.88
C ASP A 476 -9.24 -17.12 -14.19
N LEU A 477 -9.57 -17.94 -15.20
CA LEU A 477 -10.06 -17.44 -16.50
C LEU A 477 -11.48 -16.87 -16.45
N TYR A 478 -12.34 -17.38 -15.56
CA TYR A 478 -13.76 -17.01 -15.48
C TYR A 478 -14.12 -16.29 -14.17
N ASP A 479 -13.13 -15.87 -13.38
CA ASP A 479 -13.24 -15.17 -12.08
C ASP A 479 -14.25 -15.86 -11.13
N VAL A 480 -14.11 -17.18 -10.99
CA VAL A 480 -15.02 -18.00 -10.18
C VAL A 480 -14.46 -18.19 -8.78
N ALA A 481 -15.14 -17.59 -7.79
CA ALA A 481 -14.79 -17.75 -6.39
C ALA A 481 -14.86 -19.23 -5.93
N PRO A 482 -14.02 -19.65 -4.96
CA PRO A 482 -14.12 -20.97 -4.34
C PRO A 482 -15.53 -21.26 -3.82
N PRO A 483 -16.04 -22.50 -3.97
CA PRO A 483 -17.38 -22.85 -3.55
C PRO A 483 -17.51 -22.84 -2.02
N GLU A 484 -18.51 -22.11 -1.52
CA GLU A 484 -18.81 -21.98 -0.08
C GLU A 484 -19.57 -23.19 0.50
N ASP A 485 -20.12 -24.05 -0.35
CA ASP A 485 -20.90 -25.23 0.01
C ASP A 485 -20.77 -26.36 -1.02
N ASP A 486 -21.08 -27.60 -0.63
CA ASP A 486 -20.93 -28.80 -1.46
C ASP A 486 -21.79 -28.77 -2.74
N ARG A 487 -22.94 -28.08 -2.72
CA ARG A 487 -23.81 -27.94 -3.90
C ARG A 487 -23.18 -27.01 -4.93
N ARG A 488 -22.58 -25.91 -4.49
CA ARG A 488 -21.78 -25.01 -5.33
C ARG A 488 -20.51 -25.70 -5.83
N ALA A 489 -19.89 -26.56 -5.02
CA ALA A 489 -18.73 -27.34 -5.43
C ALA A 489 -19.08 -28.32 -6.56
N ALA A 490 -20.19 -29.06 -6.44
CA ALA A 490 -20.69 -29.93 -7.51
C ALA A 490 -21.03 -29.13 -8.79
N LEU A 491 -21.70 -27.98 -8.67
CA LEU A 491 -22.01 -27.11 -9.81
C LEU A 491 -20.77 -26.52 -10.49
N LEU A 492 -19.71 -26.23 -9.72
CA LEU A 492 -18.43 -25.78 -10.27
C LEU A 492 -17.72 -26.92 -11.00
N ALA A 493 -17.65 -28.10 -10.40
CA ALA A 493 -17.03 -29.27 -11.01
C ALA A 493 -17.68 -29.63 -12.37
N ASP A 494 -19.01 -29.57 -12.48
CA ASP A 494 -19.71 -29.82 -13.75
C ASP A 494 -19.44 -28.74 -14.81
N LYS A 495 -19.26 -27.48 -14.42
CA LYS A 495 -18.81 -26.41 -15.32
C LYS A 495 -17.39 -26.66 -15.83
N VAL A 496 -16.46 -27.03 -14.94
CA VAL A 496 -15.07 -27.33 -15.28
C VAL A 496 -14.99 -28.55 -16.22
N ARG A 497 -15.72 -29.64 -15.92
CA ARG A 497 -15.83 -30.82 -16.80
C ARG A 497 -16.30 -30.45 -18.20
N ARG A 498 -17.33 -29.60 -18.30
CA ARG A 498 -17.87 -29.15 -19.58
C ARG A 498 -16.86 -28.29 -20.36
N TRP A 499 -16.23 -27.33 -19.69
CA TRP A 499 -15.18 -26.48 -20.28
C TRP A 499 -13.96 -27.28 -20.77
N ILE A 500 -13.54 -28.32 -20.04
CA ILE A 500 -12.52 -29.27 -20.51
C ILE A 500 -13.00 -30.01 -21.78
N SER A 501 -14.26 -30.47 -21.81
CA SER A 501 -14.83 -31.17 -22.98
C SER A 501 -14.99 -30.28 -24.22
N ASP A 502 -15.24 -28.98 -24.00
CA ASP A 502 -15.31 -27.95 -25.05
C ASP A 502 -13.90 -27.49 -25.51
N ASN A 503 -12.85 -28.21 -25.12
CA ASN A 503 -11.43 -27.97 -25.44
C ASN A 503 -10.86 -26.65 -24.87
N ARG A 504 -11.29 -26.28 -23.66
CA ARG A 504 -10.78 -25.14 -22.87
C ARG A 504 -10.86 -23.78 -23.58
N PRO A 505 -12.04 -23.34 -24.06
CA PRO A 505 -12.19 -22.05 -24.74
C PRO A 505 -11.83 -20.88 -23.84
N ALA A 506 -11.25 -19.83 -24.44
CA ALA A 506 -11.02 -18.55 -23.77
C ALA A 506 -12.35 -17.81 -23.50
N PRO A 507 -12.41 -16.88 -22.52
CA PRO A 507 -13.65 -16.18 -22.17
C PRO A 507 -14.32 -15.43 -23.34
N ASP A 508 -13.52 -14.89 -24.26
CA ASP A 508 -14.00 -14.18 -25.47
C ASP A 508 -14.51 -15.13 -26.58
N GLU A 509 -14.18 -16.42 -26.49
CA GLU A 509 -14.61 -17.47 -27.44
C GLU A 509 -15.77 -18.31 -26.89
N ALA A 510 -16.11 -18.15 -25.61
CA ALA A 510 -17.17 -18.91 -24.96
C ALA A 510 -18.58 -18.46 -25.42
N PRO A 511 -19.51 -19.39 -25.70
CA PRO A 511 -20.89 -19.03 -26.00
C PRO A 511 -21.55 -18.42 -24.76
N LYS A 512 -22.03 -17.17 -24.90
CA LYS A 512 -22.62 -16.38 -23.80
C LYS A 512 -23.65 -17.20 -23.01
N PRO A 513 -23.53 -17.31 -21.67
CA PRO A 513 -24.52 -18.00 -20.86
C PRO A 513 -25.87 -17.28 -20.97
N GLN A 514 -26.94 -18.05 -21.14
CA GLN A 514 -28.30 -17.53 -21.07
C GLN A 514 -28.63 -17.26 -19.60
N ASN A 515 -28.98 -16.02 -19.26
CA ASN A 515 -29.50 -15.69 -17.94
C ASN A 515 -30.77 -16.50 -17.67
N VAL A 516 -30.70 -17.38 -16.68
CA VAL A 516 -31.87 -17.92 -15.98
C VAL A 516 -31.97 -17.21 -14.65
N ASP A 517 -33.00 -16.36 -14.51
CA ASP A 517 -33.28 -15.64 -13.27
C ASP A 517 -33.52 -16.62 -12.12
N LEU A 518 -32.62 -16.63 -11.13
CA LEU A 518 -32.86 -17.26 -9.84
C LEU A 518 -33.78 -16.37 -9.01
N LYS A 519 -35.10 -16.49 -9.23
CA LYS A 519 -36.09 -15.96 -8.29
C LYS A 519 -36.14 -16.86 -7.05
N GLU A 520 -36.06 -16.22 -5.89
CA GLU A 520 -36.28 -16.84 -4.59
C GLU A 520 -37.69 -17.46 -4.53
N SER A 521 -37.77 -18.72 -4.12
CA SER A 521 -39.04 -19.41 -3.92
C SER A 521 -39.53 -19.23 -2.49
N SER A 522 -40.34 -18.19 -2.25
CA SER A 522 -41.15 -18.08 -1.03
C SER A 522 -42.24 -19.15 -1.03
N THR A 523 -42.44 -19.79 0.12
CA THR A 523 -43.48 -20.80 0.37
C THR A 523 -44.89 -20.24 0.32
N GLU A 524 -45.80 -20.87 -0.44
CA GLU A 524 -47.26 -20.75 -0.27
C GLU A 524 -47.96 -22.11 -0.43
N GLU A 525 -49.07 -22.28 0.30
CA GLU A 525 -49.87 -23.50 0.39
C GLU A 525 -50.81 -23.72 -0.82
N PRO A 526 -51.26 -24.97 -1.08
CA PRO A 526 -52.11 -25.25 -2.24
C PRO A 526 -53.58 -24.87 -2.01
N GLN A 527 -54.03 -23.80 -2.65
CA GLN A 527 -55.47 -23.59 -2.88
C GLN A 527 -55.93 -24.20 -4.19
N LYS A 528 -57.11 -24.84 -4.12
CA LYS A 528 -57.83 -25.43 -5.26
C LYS A 528 -58.32 -24.31 -6.19
N ASP A 529 -58.46 -24.60 -7.47
CA ASP A 529 -59.63 -24.12 -8.20
C ASP A 529 -59.96 -24.94 -9.46
N ASP A 530 -61.18 -24.72 -9.96
CA ASP A 530 -61.95 -25.65 -10.78
C ASP A 530 -61.57 -25.76 -12.27
N LEU A 531 -61.96 -26.90 -12.84
CA LEU A 531 -62.04 -27.17 -14.27
C LEU A 531 -62.91 -26.14 -15.01
N LYS A 532 -62.39 -25.57 -16.11
CA LYS A 532 -63.21 -25.19 -17.28
C LYS A 532 -62.44 -25.15 -18.59
N GLU A 533 -63.16 -25.46 -19.66
CA GLU A 533 -62.68 -25.82 -21.00
C GLU A 533 -62.31 -24.63 -21.91
N PRO A 534 -61.63 -24.87 -23.06
CA PRO A 534 -60.90 -23.82 -23.79
C PRO A 534 -61.65 -23.20 -24.99
N GLU A 535 -61.39 -21.92 -25.27
CA GLU A 535 -61.80 -21.25 -26.52
C GLU A 535 -60.61 -20.70 -27.33
N LYS A 536 -60.25 -21.47 -28.36
CA LYS A 536 -59.99 -21.06 -29.76
C LYS A 536 -59.27 -19.72 -30.02
N ALA A 537 -58.05 -19.85 -30.54
CA ALA A 537 -57.35 -18.79 -31.26
C ALA A 537 -58.07 -18.30 -32.53
N LYS A 538 -57.98 -17.00 -32.84
CA LYS A 538 -57.97 -16.48 -34.23
C LYS A 538 -57.36 -15.06 -34.36
N LYS A 539 -56.15 -15.00 -34.93
CA LYS A 539 -55.64 -14.02 -35.92
C LYS A 539 -56.68 -12.95 -36.35
N LYS A 540 -56.41 -11.63 -36.38
CA LYS A 540 -55.35 -10.95 -37.19
C LYS A 540 -55.46 -9.41 -37.05
N LYS A 541 -54.34 -8.70 -37.23
CA LYS A 541 -54.16 -7.33 -37.79
C LYS A 541 -55.01 -6.15 -37.26
N GLY A 542 -54.31 -5.12 -36.77
CA GLY A 542 -54.17 -3.90 -37.58
C GLY A 542 -54.45 -2.53 -36.94
N LEU A 543 -53.36 -1.77 -36.73
CA LEU A 543 -53.23 -0.31 -36.88
C LEU A 543 -54.02 0.65 -35.95
N PHE A 544 -53.46 1.87 -35.82
CA PHE A 544 -53.86 2.99 -34.95
C PHE A 544 -53.63 2.78 -33.44
N GLY A 545 -53.13 3.76 -32.68
CA GLY A 545 -52.76 5.14 -33.06
C GLY A 545 -51.84 5.83 -32.04
N ARG A 546 -51.44 7.06 -32.38
CA ARG A 546 -50.65 8.00 -31.55
C ARG A 546 -51.47 8.53 -30.35
N PHE A 547 -50.80 9.35 -29.54
CA PHE A 547 -51.24 10.06 -28.32
C PHE A 547 -51.08 9.21 -27.04
N ARG A 548 -50.43 9.71 -25.98
CA ARG A 548 -49.87 11.06 -25.76
C ARG A 548 -48.62 11.01 -24.88
#